data_AF-A0A4P9ZLS0-F1
#
_entry.id   AF-A0A4P9ZLS0-F1
#
_cell.length_a   1.000
_cell.length_b   1.000
_cell.length_c   1.000
_cell.angle_alpha   90.00
_cell.angle_beta   90.00
_cell.angle_gamma   90.00
#
_symmetry.space_group_name_H-M   'P 1'
#
loop_
_entity.id
_entity.type
_entity.pdbx_description
1 polymer ?
#
loop_
_entity_poly.entity_id
_entity_poly.type
_entity_poly.pdbx_seq_one_letter_code
_entity_poly.pdbx_strand_id
1 'polypeptide(L)'
;LLRAFRFEKLLNEDPRAKVIYLLGTIDATQLSTQECPETTTSDSRAILKIEKTHFAKAALTHLVDHQLQQADLLSHNDVYHWLTGWLRSVPPPATGSQPSTDPNVKIELVWPCTELHIAKYSSHSRQMVRESPRLYLDRVLPYIRSLPSSRIQWVYNILEGRSEQSKILYREPGDDSGFIVLPDSKWDGSTLENLYLLVLVQRRDILSLRDLDSSHLPLLRQIEQGVVRTVAQHFPQIKPQELRFFVHYHPSYYHFHVHVAHVRYEAAGVFVGQAHLLHTIIDNI
;
A
#
# COMPACT_ATOMS: atom_id res chain seq x y z
N LEU A 1 -16.60 16.67 19.70
CA LEU A 1 -16.23 15.26 19.31
C LEU A 1 -15.06 14.60 20.08
N LEU A 2 -13.77 14.88 19.81
CA LEU A 2 -12.66 14.05 20.36
C LEU A 2 -12.58 13.96 21.89
N ARG A 3 -13.01 15.00 22.62
CA ARG A 3 -13.07 14.99 24.10
C ARG A 3 -14.07 13.99 24.67
N ALA A 4 -15.10 13.64 23.88
CA ALA A 4 -16.14 12.69 24.22
C ALA A 4 -15.77 11.25 23.83
N PHE A 5 -14.65 11.03 23.13
CA PHE A 5 -14.19 9.69 22.77
C PHE A 5 -13.79 8.90 24.03
N ARG A 6 -14.30 7.68 24.13
CA ARG A 6 -13.96 6.71 25.17
C ARG A 6 -13.33 5.50 24.51
N PHE A 7 -12.06 5.27 24.82
CA PHE A 7 -11.29 4.16 24.26
C PHE A 7 -11.86 2.81 24.73
N GLU A 8 -11.97 1.86 23.78
CA GLU A 8 -12.38 0.48 24.03
C GLU A 8 -11.21 -0.48 23.79
N LYS A 9 -10.60 -0.46 22.60
CA LYS A 9 -9.49 -1.38 22.24
C LYS A 9 -8.61 -0.86 21.11
N LEU A 10 -7.36 -1.34 21.06
CA LEU A 10 -6.48 -1.18 19.91
C LEU A 10 -6.93 -2.16 18.81
N LEU A 11 -7.23 -1.65 17.62
CA LEU A 11 -7.57 -2.47 16.45
C LEU A 11 -6.31 -2.96 15.73
N ASN A 12 -5.36 -2.05 15.50
CA ASN A 12 -4.13 -2.30 14.76
C ASN A 12 -3.07 -1.26 15.07
N GLU A 13 -1.80 -1.60 14.87
CA GLU A 13 -0.66 -0.70 14.93
C GLU A 13 0.33 -1.02 13.81
N ASP A 14 0.92 0.02 13.22
CA ASP A 14 2.06 -0.11 12.31
C ASP A 14 3.23 0.70 12.89
N PRO A 15 4.21 0.03 13.53
CA PRO A 15 5.37 0.69 14.12
C PRO A 15 6.24 1.42 13.10
N ARG A 16 6.31 0.96 11.84
CA ARG A 16 7.13 1.58 10.79
C ARG A 16 6.48 2.87 10.30
N ALA A 17 5.18 2.85 10.03
CA ALA A 17 4.41 4.03 9.66
C ALA A 17 4.05 4.93 10.86
N LYS A 18 4.35 4.48 12.09
CA LYS A 18 4.09 5.20 13.35
C LYS A 18 2.61 5.59 13.48
N VAL A 19 1.72 4.65 13.18
CA VAL A 19 0.27 4.82 13.18
C VAL A 19 -0.41 3.77 14.05
N ILE A 20 -1.47 4.20 14.73
CA ILE A 20 -2.35 3.34 15.54
C ILE A 20 -3.81 3.54 15.13
N TYR A 21 -4.62 2.49 15.30
CA TYR A 21 -6.05 2.49 15.03
C TYR A 21 -6.78 2.05 16.28
N LEU A 22 -7.59 2.93 16.86
CA LEU A 22 -8.27 2.72 18.13
C LEU A 22 -9.77 2.60 17.88
N LEU A 23 -10.42 1.63 18.52
CA LEU A 23 -11.86 1.57 18.63
C LEU A 23 -12.29 2.20 19.95
N GLY A 24 -13.41 2.91 19.93
CA GLY A 24 -14.07 3.44 21.10
C GLY A 24 -15.53 3.77 20.84
N THR A 25 -16.14 4.50 21.76
CA THR A 25 -17.47 5.08 21.60
C THR A 25 -17.43 6.59 21.79
N ILE A 26 -18.40 7.28 21.21
CA ILE A 26 -18.66 8.69 21.46
C ILE A 26 -20.09 8.82 21.97
N ASP A 27 -20.23 9.35 23.18
CA ASP A 27 -21.51 9.67 23.78
C ASP A 27 -22.10 10.91 23.11
N ALA A 28 -23.14 10.70 22.30
CA ALA A 28 -23.81 11.75 21.55
C ALA A 28 -24.54 12.76 22.45
N THR A 29 -24.84 12.41 23.71
CA THR A 29 -25.50 13.30 24.66
C THR A 29 -24.59 14.43 25.16
N GLN A 30 -23.26 14.28 24.98
CA GLN A 30 -22.26 15.28 25.35
C GLN A 30 -21.92 16.25 24.21
N LEU A 31 -22.62 16.15 23.06
CA LEU A 31 -22.36 16.93 21.87
C LEU A 31 -23.48 17.96 21.63
N SER A 32 -23.13 19.08 21.00
CA SER A 32 -24.13 20.04 20.52
C SER A 32 -24.88 19.44 19.32
N THR A 33 -26.14 19.82 19.13
CA THR A 33 -27.03 19.28 18.08
C THR A 33 -26.51 19.42 16.64
N GLN A 34 -25.53 20.31 16.40
CA GLN A 34 -24.89 20.48 15.09
C GLN A 34 -23.79 19.45 14.79
N GLU A 35 -23.24 18.78 15.81
CA GLU A 35 -22.15 17.80 15.64
C GLU A 35 -22.65 16.36 15.48
N CYS A 36 -23.95 16.10 15.69
CA CYS A 36 -24.53 14.74 15.68
C CYS A 36 -25.19 14.40 14.33
N PRO A 37 -24.79 13.31 13.67
CA PRO A 37 -25.54 12.72 12.56
C PRO A 37 -26.95 12.29 13.01
N GLU A 38 -27.96 12.46 12.15
CA GLU A 38 -29.38 12.15 12.43
C GLU A 38 -29.64 10.69 12.87
N THR A 39 -28.70 9.78 12.61
CA THR A 39 -28.80 8.34 12.93
C THR A 39 -28.02 7.92 14.18
N THR A 40 -27.50 8.86 14.97
CA THR A 40 -26.69 8.52 16.15
C THR A 40 -27.53 8.10 17.35
N THR A 41 -27.32 6.87 17.81
CA THR A 41 -27.81 6.38 19.10
C THR A 41 -26.87 6.80 20.24
N SER A 42 -27.35 6.66 21.48
CA SER A 42 -26.67 7.05 22.74
C SER A 42 -25.24 6.50 22.93
N ASP A 43 -24.81 5.49 22.15
CA ASP A 43 -23.50 4.87 22.29
C ASP A 43 -22.96 4.44 20.92
N SER A 44 -22.64 5.43 20.09
CA SER A 44 -22.23 5.21 18.70
C SER A 44 -20.73 4.98 18.62
N ARG A 45 -20.34 3.84 18.02
CA ARG A 45 -18.94 3.41 17.91
C ARG A 45 -18.15 4.33 17.00
N ALA A 46 -16.88 4.53 17.32
CA ALA A 46 -15.96 5.40 16.63
C ALA A 46 -14.60 4.72 16.44
N ILE A 47 -13.95 4.97 15.31
CA ILE A 47 -12.57 4.58 15.08
C ILE A 47 -11.71 5.84 15.03
N LEU A 48 -10.63 5.86 15.81
CA LEU A 48 -9.66 6.94 15.85
C LEU A 48 -8.32 6.43 15.30
N LYS A 49 -7.92 6.95 14.14
CA LYS A 49 -6.58 6.73 13.58
C LYS A 49 -5.68 7.89 14.00
N ILE A 50 -4.52 7.57 14.58
CA ILE A 50 -3.52 8.56 15.00
C ILE A 50 -2.18 8.20 14.39
N GLU A 51 -1.58 9.14 13.68
CA GLU A 51 -0.33 8.96 12.92
C GLU A 51 0.66 10.07 13.29
N LYS A 52 1.93 9.74 13.57
CA LYS A 52 2.97 10.75 13.78
C LYS A 52 3.21 11.51 12.47
N THR A 53 3.30 12.84 12.54
CA THR A 53 3.63 13.66 11.38
C THR A 53 5.12 13.60 11.03
N HIS A 54 5.44 13.97 9.79
CA HIS A 54 6.83 14.14 9.35
C HIS A 54 7.45 15.41 9.95
N PHE A 55 8.78 15.44 10.08
CA PHE A 55 9.49 16.65 10.46
C PHE A 55 9.39 17.69 9.34
N ALA A 56 8.87 18.87 9.64
CA ALA A 56 8.85 19.94 8.65
C ALA A 56 10.27 20.45 8.39
N LYS A 57 10.64 20.54 7.11
CA LYS A 57 11.98 20.99 6.70
C LYS A 57 12.33 22.38 7.28
N ALA A 58 11.34 23.27 7.38
CA ALA A 58 11.51 24.62 7.91
C ALA A 58 11.84 24.64 9.42
N ALA A 59 11.45 23.62 10.18
CA ALA A 59 11.66 23.56 11.63
C ALA A 59 13.01 22.89 12.03
N LEU A 60 13.72 22.28 11.08
CA LEU A 60 14.92 21.49 11.37
C LEU A 60 16.05 22.29 12.01
N THR A 61 16.21 23.57 11.65
CA THR A 61 17.25 24.45 12.20
C THR A 61 17.08 24.73 13.69
N HIS A 62 15.87 24.58 14.23
CA HIS A 62 15.54 24.84 15.63
C HIS A 62 15.16 23.57 16.40
N LEU A 63 15.20 22.40 15.74
CA LEU A 63 14.71 21.14 16.30
C LEU A 63 15.50 20.76 17.56
N VAL A 64 16.83 20.77 17.49
CA VAL A 64 17.70 20.36 18.61
C VAL A 64 17.72 21.41 19.72
N ASP A 65 17.91 22.67 19.35
CA ASP A 65 18.14 23.74 20.34
C ASP A 65 16.87 24.24 21.04
N HIS A 66 15.71 24.09 20.40
CA HIS A 66 14.47 24.70 20.89
C HIS A 66 13.30 23.72 21.04
N GLN A 67 13.26 22.62 20.28
CA GLN A 67 12.14 21.68 20.32
C GLN A 67 12.47 20.38 21.07
N LEU A 68 13.71 19.90 21.07
CA LEU A 68 14.10 18.73 21.85
C LEU A 68 14.12 19.11 23.34
N GLN A 69 13.12 18.65 24.08
CA GLN A 69 12.97 18.98 25.50
C GLN A 69 13.87 18.12 26.38
N GLN A 70 13.95 16.83 26.06
CA GLN A 70 14.75 15.86 26.81
C GLN A 70 15.23 14.78 25.85
N ALA A 71 16.42 14.24 26.11
CA ALA A 71 16.91 13.05 25.46
C ALA A 71 17.60 12.14 26.47
N ASP A 72 17.29 10.85 26.39
CA ASP A 72 17.89 9.82 27.23
C ASP A 72 18.73 8.91 26.32
N LEU A 73 19.98 8.69 26.72
CA LEU A 73 20.90 7.80 26.02
C LEU A 73 20.47 6.34 26.22
N LEU A 74 20.19 5.63 25.13
CA LEU A 74 19.92 4.20 25.14
C LEU A 74 21.22 3.39 25.18
N SER A 75 22.16 3.72 24.29
CA SER A 75 23.46 3.04 24.15
C SER A 75 24.40 3.87 23.28
N HIS A 76 25.68 3.52 23.26
CA HIS A 76 26.66 4.07 22.33
C HIS A 76 27.70 3.01 21.93
N ASN A 77 28.30 3.19 20.76
CA ASN A 77 29.44 2.42 20.28
C ASN A 77 30.29 3.30 19.36
N ASP A 78 31.52 3.61 19.78
CA ASP A 78 32.42 4.53 19.08
C ASP A 78 31.75 5.89 18.76
N VAL A 79 31.59 6.25 17.49
CA VAL A 79 30.93 7.49 17.07
C VAL A 79 29.40 7.41 17.09
N TYR A 80 28.80 6.23 17.26
CA TYR A 80 27.35 6.02 17.21
C TYR A 80 26.72 6.14 18.58
N HIS A 81 25.72 7.02 18.72
CA HIS A 81 24.94 7.21 19.93
C HIS A 81 23.45 7.06 19.60
N TRP A 82 22.75 6.21 20.34
CA TRP A 82 21.30 6.00 20.18
C TRP A 82 20.58 6.61 21.37
N LEU A 83 19.65 7.52 21.11
CA LEU A 83 18.88 8.22 22.14
C LEU A 83 17.39 8.12 21.86
N THR A 84 16.58 8.12 22.91
CA THR A 84 15.14 8.47 22.85
C THR A 84 14.96 9.91 23.26
N GLY A 85 14.08 10.65 22.57
CA GLY A 85 13.86 12.06 22.87
C GLY A 85 12.40 12.44 22.90
N TRP A 86 12.10 13.49 23.66
CA TRP A 86 10.78 14.09 23.77
C TRP A 86 10.83 15.49 23.18
N LEU A 87 9.91 15.76 22.25
CA LEU A 87 9.72 17.10 21.71
C LEU A 87 8.81 17.90 22.63
N ARG A 88 9.10 19.19 22.75
CA ARG A 88 8.29 20.15 23.48
C ARG A 88 6.89 20.19 22.86
N SER A 89 5.87 19.98 23.68
CA SER A 89 4.48 20.22 23.28
C SER A 89 4.24 21.72 23.25
N VAL A 90 3.96 22.28 22.08
CA VAL A 90 3.64 23.71 21.95
C VAL A 90 2.12 23.85 21.84
N PRO A 91 1.49 24.74 22.63
CA PRO A 91 0.06 24.98 22.52
C PRO A 91 -0.29 25.47 21.11
N PRO A 92 -1.47 25.10 20.57
CA PRO A 92 -1.92 25.60 19.28
C PRO A 92 -1.98 27.13 19.30
N PRO A 93 -1.72 27.80 18.17
CA PRO A 93 -1.79 29.25 18.09
C PRO A 93 -3.15 29.75 18.57
N ALA A 94 -3.17 30.89 19.27
CA ALA A 94 -4.40 31.61 19.52
C ALA A 94 -5.06 31.95 18.18
N THR A 95 -6.40 31.85 18.11
CA THR A 95 -7.18 32.05 16.89
C THR A 95 -6.72 33.29 16.10
N GLY A 96 -6.25 33.08 14.87
CA GLY A 96 -5.78 34.15 13.97
C GLY A 96 -4.27 34.35 13.91
N SER A 97 -3.46 33.63 14.68
CA SER A 97 -2.00 33.65 14.57
C SER A 97 -1.46 32.43 13.80
N GLN A 98 -0.36 32.62 13.05
CA GLN A 98 0.37 31.52 12.42
C GLN A 98 0.89 30.57 13.52
N PRO A 99 0.73 29.24 13.38
CA PRO A 99 1.29 28.29 14.33
C PRO A 99 2.80 28.49 14.44
N SER A 100 3.30 28.61 15.67
CA SER A 100 4.73 28.74 15.94
C SER A 100 5.49 27.42 15.74
N THR A 101 4.77 26.29 15.63
CA THR A 101 5.33 24.95 15.43
C THR A 101 4.38 24.04 14.68
N ASP A 102 4.95 23.05 13.99
CA ASP A 102 4.19 22.03 13.27
C ASP A 102 3.45 21.06 14.21
N PRO A 103 2.27 20.55 13.82
CA PRO A 103 1.55 19.55 14.58
C PRO A 103 2.35 18.24 14.67
N ASN A 104 2.33 17.55 15.81
CA ASN A 104 3.08 16.29 16.01
C ASN A 104 2.35 15.03 15.54
N VAL A 105 1.02 15.10 15.40
CA VAL A 105 0.18 13.97 14.97
C VAL A 105 -0.91 14.43 14.01
N LYS A 106 -1.28 13.53 13.09
CA LYS A 106 -2.47 13.61 12.28
C LYS A 106 -3.52 12.67 12.89
N ILE A 107 -4.75 13.17 13.01
CA ILE A 107 -5.87 12.43 13.60
C ILE A 107 -6.98 12.33 12.56
N GLU A 108 -7.52 11.13 12.36
CA GLU A 108 -8.68 10.84 11.51
C GLU A 108 -9.73 10.09 12.35
N LEU A 109 -10.97 10.58 12.34
CA LEU A 109 -12.09 10.03 13.10
C LEU A 109 -13.13 9.48 12.14
N VAL A 110 -13.48 8.20 12.30
CA VAL A 110 -14.62 7.57 11.62
C VAL A 110 -15.72 7.38 12.65
N TRP A 111 -16.78 8.18 12.55
CA TRP A 111 -17.91 8.14 13.48
C TRP A 111 -19.21 8.62 12.81
N PRO A 112 -20.33 7.88 12.97
CA PRO A 112 -20.42 6.54 13.52
C PRO A 112 -19.73 5.50 12.62
N CYS A 113 -19.04 4.52 13.20
CA CYS A 113 -18.41 3.44 12.47
C CYS A 113 -19.29 2.17 12.44
N THR A 114 -19.06 1.30 11.46
CA THR A 114 -19.80 0.04 11.26
C THR A 114 -18.86 -1.14 11.47
N GLU A 115 -19.39 -2.36 11.56
CA GLU A 115 -18.56 -3.58 11.61
C GLU A 115 -17.63 -3.71 10.39
N LEU A 116 -18.04 -3.23 9.21
CA LEU A 116 -17.18 -3.22 8.02
C LEU A 116 -15.96 -2.30 8.19
N HIS A 117 -16.16 -1.13 8.80
CA HIS A 117 -15.05 -0.23 9.14
C HIS A 117 -14.11 -0.89 10.16
N ILE A 118 -14.67 -1.52 11.20
CA ILE A 118 -13.89 -2.19 12.24
C ILE A 118 -13.05 -3.31 11.64
N ALA A 119 -13.65 -4.17 10.82
CA ALA A 119 -12.93 -5.23 10.11
C ALA A 119 -11.80 -4.66 9.25
N LYS A 120 -12.06 -3.59 8.48
CA LYS A 120 -11.05 -2.93 7.64
C LYS A 120 -9.84 -2.42 8.42
N TYR A 121 -10.04 -1.83 9.60
CA TYR A 121 -8.96 -1.25 10.41
C TYR A 121 -8.38 -2.20 11.47
N SER A 122 -8.93 -3.41 11.61
CA SER A 122 -8.41 -4.43 12.52
C SER A 122 -7.15 -5.09 11.96
N SER A 123 -6.23 -5.42 12.86
CA SER A 123 -5.07 -6.23 12.55
C SER A 123 -5.53 -7.62 12.08
N HIS A 124 -4.87 -8.13 11.04
CA HIS A 124 -5.07 -9.49 10.56
C HIS A 124 -3.78 -10.24 10.78
N SER A 125 -3.83 -11.35 11.53
CA SER A 125 -2.65 -12.20 11.73
C SER A 125 -2.20 -12.74 10.37
N ARG A 126 -0.97 -12.38 9.98
CA ARG A 126 -0.32 -12.93 8.78
C ARG A 126 0.58 -14.08 9.21
N GLN A 127 0.52 -15.17 8.48
CA GLN A 127 1.31 -16.37 8.73
C GLN A 127 2.17 -16.66 7.50
N MET A 128 3.45 -16.94 7.71
CA MET A 128 4.33 -17.41 6.65
C MET A 128 4.10 -18.90 6.44
N VAL A 129 3.69 -19.28 5.24
CA VAL A 129 3.41 -20.67 4.86
C VAL A 129 4.36 -21.10 3.77
N ARG A 130 4.91 -22.32 3.90
CA ARG A 130 5.71 -22.94 2.85
C ARG A 130 4.86 -23.95 2.10
N GLU A 131 4.41 -23.57 0.91
CA GLU A 131 3.58 -24.42 0.06
C GLU A 131 4.44 -25.38 -0.79
N SER A 132 4.26 -26.70 -0.59
CA SER A 132 4.91 -27.72 -1.42
C SER A 132 4.15 -27.92 -2.76
N PRO A 133 4.79 -28.50 -3.79
CA PRO A 133 4.10 -28.82 -5.05
C PRO A 133 2.85 -29.70 -4.83
N ARG A 134 2.93 -30.65 -3.91
CA ARG A 134 1.78 -31.49 -3.53
C ARG A 134 0.65 -30.67 -2.90
N LEU A 135 0.97 -29.77 -1.96
CA LEU A 135 -0.04 -28.91 -1.33
C LEU A 135 -0.72 -27.99 -2.36
N TYR A 136 0.05 -27.46 -3.32
CA TYR A 136 -0.49 -26.68 -4.42
C TYR A 136 -1.54 -27.48 -5.19
N LEU A 137 -1.18 -28.68 -5.65
CA LEU A 137 -2.06 -29.54 -6.45
C LEU A 137 -3.28 -30.03 -5.66
N ASP A 138 -3.10 -30.44 -4.39
CA ASP A 138 -4.13 -31.08 -3.58
C ASP A 138 -5.13 -30.08 -2.96
N ARG A 139 -4.73 -28.82 -2.76
CA ARG A 139 -5.51 -27.82 -2.01
C ARG A 139 -5.67 -26.49 -2.73
N VAL A 140 -4.56 -25.91 -3.18
CA VAL A 140 -4.56 -24.51 -3.64
C VAL A 140 -5.10 -24.38 -5.06
N LEU A 141 -4.67 -25.23 -6.00
CA LEU A 141 -5.20 -25.25 -7.36
C LEU A 141 -6.71 -25.57 -7.40
N PRO A 142 -7.24 -26.53 -6.61
CA PRO A 142 -8.70 -26.70 -6.46
C PRO A 142 -9.40 -25.43 -5.97
N TYR A 143 -8.83 -24.74 -4.97
CA TYR A 143 -9.37 -23.45 -4.52
C TYR A 143 -9.38 -22.40 -5.65
N ILE A 144 -8.27 -22.25 -6.38
CA ILE A 144 -8.16 -21.32 -7.51
C ILE A 144 -9.26 -21.61 -8.54
N ARG A 145 -9.42 -22.88 -8.91
CA ARG A 145 -10.44 -23.33 -9.88
C ARG A 145 -11.87 -23.16 -9.39
N SER A 146 -12.08 -23.12 -8.07
CA SER A 146 -13.40 -22.86 -7.47
C SER A 146 -13.80 -21.38 -7.47
N LEU A 147 -12.86 -20.46 -7.74
CA LEU A 147 -13.15 -19.03 -7.77
C LEU A 147 -14.04 -18.70 -8.97
N PRO A 148 -15.08 -17.87 -8.80
CA PRO A 148 -15.94 -17.47 -9.91
C PRO A 148 -15.18 -16.52 -10.86
N SER A 149 -15.35 -16.74 -12.17
CA SER A 149 -14.73 -15.95 -13.23
C SER A 149 -15.05 -14.45 -13.14
N SER A 150 -16.19 -14.09 -12.54
CA SER A 150 -16.57 -12.69 -12.30
C SER A 150 -15.55 -11.91 -11.48
N ARG A 151 -14.72 -12.55 -10.64
CA ARG A 151 -13.66 -11.88 -9.86
C ARG A 151 -12.56 -11.27 -10.73
N ILE A 152 -12.36 -11.79 -11.94
CA ILE A 152 -11.33 -11.32 -12.87
C ILE A 152 -11.91 -10.65 -14.11
N GLN A 153 -13.23 -10.44 -14.15
CA GLN A 153 -13.88 -9.84 -15.32
C GLN A 153 -13.36 -8.43 -15.64
N TRP A 154 -12.93 -7.67 -14.63
CA TRP A 154 -12.33 -6.35 -14.84
C TRP A 154 -11.03 -6.43 -15.67
N VAL A 155 -10.23 -7.49 -15.51
CA VAL A 155 -9.02 -7.73 -16.32
C VAL A 155 -9.43 -7.92 -17.79
N TYR A 156 -10.41 -8.78 -18.03
CA TYR A 156 -10.89 -9.05 -19.39
C TYR A 156 -11.51 -7.83 -20.04
N ASN A 157 -12.22 -6.99 -19.30
CA ASN A 157 -12.75 -5.74 -19.83
C ASN A 157 -11.63 -4.81 -20.34
N ILE A 158 -10.46 -4.79 -19.69
CA ILE A 158 -9.30 -4.01 -20.16
C ILE A 158 -8.67 -4.67 -21.39
N LEU A 159 -8.42 -5.98 -21.32
CA LEU A 159 -7.80 -6.73 -22.43
C LEU A 159 -8.63 -6.65 -23.72
N GLU A 160 -9.95 -6.78 -23.61
CA GLU A 160 -10.94 -6.80 -24.70
C GLU A 160 -11.36 -5.41 -25.20
N GLY A 161 -10.77 -4.33 -24.69
CA GLY A 161 -11.06 -2.99 -25.20
C GLY A 161 -12.27 -2.28 -24.59
N ARG A 162 -12.90 -2.85 -23.55
CA ARG A 162 -14.16 -2.36 -22.98
C ARG A 162 -13.99 -1.30 -21.89
N SER A 163 -12.88 -1.33 -21.15
CA SER A 163 -12.64 -0.39 -20.03
C SER A 163 -11.20 0.10 -19.97
N GLU A 164 -10.98 1.30 -19.41
CA GLU A 164 -9.66 1.88 -19.11
C GLU A 164 -8.70 2.06 -20.32
N GLN A 165 -9.22 2.05 -21.54
CA GLN A 165 -8.40 2.12 -22.76
C GLN A 165 -7.58 3.41 -22.86
N SER A 166 -8.08 4.53 -22.33
CA SER A 166 -7.35 5.80 -22.29
C SER A 166 -6.14 5.81 -21.35
N LYS A 167 -6.05 4.85 -20.42
CA LYS A 167 -4.93 4.72 -19.48
C LYS A 167 -3.81 3.83 -20.00
N ILE A 168 -4.04 3.11 -21.10
CA ILE A 168 -3.05 2.19 -21.66
C ILE A 168 -1.88 2.99 -22.20
N LEU A 169 -0.68 2.71 -21.70
CA LEU A 169 0.57 3.32 -22.15
C LEU A 169 1.15 2.56 -23.35
N TYR A 170 0.94 1.25 -23.37
CA TYR A 170 1.43 0.38 -24.43
C TYR A 170 0.61 -0.90 -24.53
N ARG A 171 0.42 -1.38 -25.77
CA ARG A 171 -0.18 -2.67 -26.08
C ARG A 171 0.71 -3.39 -27.07
N GLU A 172 1.24 -4.53 -26.66
CA GLU A 172 1.91 -5.49 -27.53
C GLU A 172 0.84 -6.45 -28.10
N PRO A 173 0.67 -6.55 -29.43
CA PRO A 173 -0.23 -7.51 -30.05
C PRO A 173 0.27 -8.96 -29.92
N GLY A 174 -0.63 -9.91 -30.19
CA GLY A 174 -0.34 -11.35 -30.21
C GLY A 174 -1.12 -12.11 -29.14
N ASP A 175 -1.64 -13.28 -29.50
CA ASP A 175 -2.48 -14.06 -28.58
C ASP A 175 -1.64 -14.71 -27.47
N ASP A 176 -0.47 -15.25 -27.81
CA ASP A 176 0.43 -15.96 -26.87
C ASP A 176 1.50 -15.06 -26.24
N SER A 177 1.89 -13.98 -26.93
CA SER A 177 2.96 -13.06 -26.52
C SER A 177 2.48 -11.65 -26.18
N GLY A 178 1.19 -11.34 -26.40
CA GLY A 178 0.66 -10.00 -26.20
C GLY A 178 0.49 -9.64 -24.73
N PHE A 179 0.59 -8.35 -24.45
CA PHE A 179 0.35 -7.78 -23.13
C PHE A 179 0.03 -6.28 -23.22
N ILE A 180 -0.50 -5.74 -22.12
CA ILE A 180 -0.78 -4.32 -21.96
C ILE A 180 0.04 -3.79 -20.78
N VAL A 181 0.56 -2.57 -20.93
CA VAL A 181 1.18 -1.79 -19.85
C VAL A 181 0.27 -0.60 -19.51
N LEU A 182 -0.10 -0.46 -18.25
CA LEU A 182 -0.97 0.61 -17.76
C LEU A 182 -0.63 1.01 -16.30
N PRO A 183 -0.96 2.23 -15.85
CA PRO A 183 -0.88 2.61 -14.44
C PRO A 183 -1.72 1.70 -13.54
N ASP A 184 -1.17 1.28 -12.40
CA ASP A 184 -1.96 0.64 -11.33
C ASP A 184 -2.77 1.71 -10.59
N SER A 185 -3.98 1.35 -10.17
CA SER A 185 -4.87 2.17 -9.32
C SER A 185 -4.23 2.77 -8.06
N LYS A 186 -3.13 2.19 -7.56
CA LYS A 186 -2.39 2.68 -6.40
C LYS A 186 -1.52 3.90 -6.68
N TRP A 187 -1.20 4.16 -7.95
CA TRP A 187 -0.39 5.31 -8.32
C TRP A 187 -1.26 6.54 -8.53
N ASP A 188 -0.80 7.69 -8.03
CA ASP A 188 -1.48 8.99 -8.17
C ASP A 188 -1.37 9.59 -9.57
N GLY A 189 -0.58 8.98 -10.46
CA GLY A 189 -0.36 9.42 -11.84
C GLY A 189 0.59 10.63 -11.98
N SER A 190 1.23 11.08 -10.90
CA SER A 190 2.03 12.31 -10.89
C SER A 190 3.36 12.18 -10.16
N THR A 191 3.37 11.53 -9.00
CA THR A 191 4.60 11.36 -8.20
C THR A 191 5.43 10.22 -8.78
N LEU A 192 6.47 10.54 -9.56
CA LEU A 192 7.31 9.55 -10.24
C LEU A 192 8.02 8.58 -9.28
N GLU A 193 8.38 9.03 -8.08
CA GLU A 193 8.98 8.16 -7.06
C GLU A 193 8.01 7.08 -6.57
N ASN A 194 6.72 7.31 -6.73
CA ASN A 194 5.64 6.38 -6.43
C ASN A 194 5.11 5.65 -7.69
N LEU A 195 5.79 5.78 -8.84
CA LEU A 195 5.36 5.15 -10.08
C LEU A 195 5.10 3.66 -9.85
N TYR A 196 3.90 3.24 -10.25
CA TYR A 196 3.46 1.86 -10.17
C TYR A 196 2.63 1.53 -11.42
N LEU A 197 3.16 0.65 -12.24
CA LEU A 197 2.53 0.13 -13.44
C LEU A 197 2.16 -1.34 -13.24
N LEU A 198 1.18 -1.76 -14.00
CA LEU A 198 0.70 -3.13 -14.10
C LEU A 198 0.87 -3.61 -15.53
N VAL A 199 1.31 -4.84 -15.69
CA VAL A 199 1.36 -5.53 -16.98
C VAL A 199 0.35 -6.67 -16.97
N LEU A 200 -0.59 -6.65 -17.91
CA LEU A 200 -1.61 -7.69 -18.07
C LEU A 200 -1.32 -8.48 -19.35
N VAL A 201 -1.07 -9.78 -19.24
CA VAL A 201 -0.83 -10.63 -20.41
C VAL A 201 -2.14 -10.97 -21.13
N GLN A 202 -2.10 -11.15 -22.45
CA GLN A 202 -3.27 -11.42 -23.27
C GLN A 202 -3.79 -12.85 -23.09
N ARG A 203 -2.88 -13.82 -23.03
CA ARG A 203 -3.20 -15.24 -22.78
C ARG A 203 -3.84 -15.44 -21.40
N ARG A 204 -4.73 -16.42 -21.30
CA ARG A 204 -5.61 -16.63 -20.13
C ARG A 204 -5.34 -17.91 -19.36
N ASP A 205 -4.38 -18.70 -19.82
CA ASP A 205 -4.04 -20.02 -19.31
C ASP A 205 -2.95 -20.00 -18.22
N ILE A 206 -2.31 -18.84 -17.98
CA ILE A 206 -1.38 -18.63 -16.88
C ILE A 206 -2.11 -17.99 -15.70
N LEU A 207 -2.34 -18.74 -14.63
CA LEU A 207 -3.04 -18.28 -13.44
C LEU A 207 -2.10 -17.58 -12.46
N SER A 208 -0.86 -18.06 -12.36
CA SER A 208 0.14 -17.55 -11.41
C SER A 208 1.57 -17.96 -11.78
N LEU A 209 2.53 -17.61 -10.91
CA LEU A 209 3.91 -18.09 -10.97
C LEU A 209 4.04 -19.62 -11.12
N ARG A 210 3.08 -20.41 -10.61
CA ARG A 210 3.12 -21.88 -10.68
C ARG A 210 2.95 -22.46 -12.08
N ASP A 211 2.38 -21.70 -13.01
CA ASP A 211 2.12 -22.17 -14.39
C ASP A 211 3.26 -21.80 -15.35
N LEU A 212 4.25 -21.03 -14.90
CA LEU A 212 5.38 -20.64 -15.73
C LEU A 212 6.35 -21.81 -15.96
N ASP A 213 6.80 -21.93 -17.20
CA ASP A 213 7.79 -22.90 -17.68
C ASP A 213 8.63 -22.29 -18.82
N SER A 214 9.51 -23.08 -19.42
CA SER A 214 10.43 -22.63 -20.49
C SER A 214 9.73 -22.06 -21.71
N SER A 215 8.49 -22.46 -22.01
CA SER A 215 7.71 -21.94 -23.14
C SER A 215 7.31 -20.47 -22.94
N HIS A 216 7.32 -20.00 -21.70
CA HIS A 216 6.91 -18.64 -21.32
C HIS A 216 8.07 -17.63 -21.35
N LEU A 217 9.32 -18.08 -21.44
CA LEU A 217 10.50 -17.22 -21.45
C LEU A 217 10.46 -16.08 -22.50
N PRO A 218 9.99 -16.31 -23.75
CA PRO A 218 9.87 -15.22 -24.73
C PRO A 218 8.93 -14.11 -24.26
N LEU A 219 7.75 -14.46 -23.72
CA LEU A 219 6.78 -13.51 -23.18
C LEU A 219 7.39 -12.70 -22.01
N LEU A 220 8.03 -13.37 -21.05
CA LEU A 220 8.60 -12.71 -19.87
C LEU A 220 9.70 -11.69 -20.25
N ARG A 221 10.58 -12.06 -21.19
CA ARG A 221 11.63 -11.17 -21.71
C ARG A 221 11.05 -10.01 -22.53
N GLN A 222 10.00 -10.28 -23.31
CA GLN A 222 9.33 -9.25 -24.09
C GLN A 222 8.60 -8.23 -23.21
N ILE A 223 8.02 -8.67 -22.09
CA ILE A 223 7.43 -7.79 -21.07
C ILE A 223 8.48 -6.83 -20.52
N GLU A 224 9.63 -7.34 -20.07
CA GLU A 224 10.70 -6.49 -19.51
C GLU A 224 11.15 -5.43 -20.52
N GLN A 225 11.47 -5.84 -21.75
CA GLN A 225 11.92 -4.92 -22.79
C GLN A 225 10.83 -3.93 -23.22
N GLY A 226 9.58 -4.41 -23.34
CA GLY A 226 8.44 -3.60 -23.72
C GLY A 226 8.17 -2.50 -22.70
N VAL A 227 8.13 -2.84 -21.42
CA VAL A 227 7.95 -1.89 -20.33
C VAL A 227 9.09 -0.86 -20.29
N VAL A 228 10.35 -1.29 -20.42
CA VAL A 228 11.49 -0.36 -20.42
C VAL A 228 11.34 0.68 -21.53
N ARG A 229 10.95 0.26 -22.74
CA ARG A 229 10.65 1.18 -23.84
C ARG A 229 9.47 2.09 -23.52
N THR A 230 8.39 1.55 -22.97
CA THR A 230 7.20 2.33 -22.58
C THR A 230 7.54 3.40 -21.55
N VAL A 231 8.31 3.06 -20.52
CA VAL A 231 8.72 4.00 -19.47
C VAL A 231 9.66 5.06 -20.04
N ALA A 232 10.64 4.69 -20.86
CA ALA A 232 11.53 5.68 -21.48
C ALA A 232 10.76 6.70 -22.35
N GLN A 233 9.68 6.27 -23.00
CA GLN A 233 8.84 7.14 -23.83
C GLN A 233 7.94 8.06 -23.01
N HIS A 234 7.29 7.55 -21.95
CA HIS A 234 6.27 8.30 -21.20
C HIS A 234 6.84 9.02 -19.97
N PHE A 235 7.93 8.52 -19.39
CA PHE A 235 8.55 8.99 -18.16
C PHE A 235 10.08 9.05 -18.34
N PRO A 236 10.60 9.90 -19.24
CA PRO A 236 12.02 9.93 -19.62
C PRO A 236 12.98 10.24 -18.47
N GLN A 237 12.47 10.72 -17.33
CA GLN A 237 13.26 10.98 -16.12
C GLN A 237 13.62 9.69 -15.36
N ILE A 238 12.91 8.59 -15.61
CA ILE A 238 13.11 7.31 -14.92
C ILE A 238 14.03 6.43 -15.77
N LYS A 239 15.14 6.01 -15.17
CA LYS A 239 16.07 5.07 -15.80
C LYS A 239 15.58 3.63 -15.67
N PRO A 240 15.95 2.73 -16.58
CA PRO A 240 15.60 1.31 -16.48
C PRO A 240 16.02 0.66 -15.14
N GLN A 241 17.17 1.06 -14.59
CA GLN A 241 17.69 0.54 -13.32
C GLN A 241 16.91 1.04 -12.09
N GLU A 242 16.04 2.04 -12.28
CA GLU A 242 15.15 2.55 -11.23
C GLU A 242 13.80 1.84 -11.23
N LEU A 243 13.64 0.78 -12.05
CA LEU A 243 12.44 -0.05 -12.10
C LEU A 243 12.67 -1.40 -11.41
N ARG A 244 11.71 -1.79 -10.57
CA ARG A 244 11.61 -3.10 -9.95
C ARG A 244 10.47 -3.87 -10.61
N PHE A 245 10.80 -4.98 -11.26
CA PHE A 245 9.85 -5.90 -11.89
C PHE A 245 9.60 -7.09 -10.97
N PHE A 246 8.34 -7.38 -10.65
CA PHE A 246 8.01 -8.49 -9.76
C PHE A 246 6.61 -9.07 -10.00
N VAL A 247 6.43 -10.32 -9.62
CA VAL A 247 5.17 -11.06 -9.63
C VAL A 247 4.80 -11.40 -8.20
N HIS A 248 3.51 -11.31 -7.87
CA HIS A 248 3.02 -11.72 -6.56
C HIS A 248 2.77 -13.23 -6.47
N TYR A 249 3.09 -13.83 -5.33
CA TYR A 249 2.65 -15.17 -4.96
C TYR A 249 2.29 -15.23 -3.45
N HIS A 250 1.04 -15.50 -3.06
CA HIS A 250 -0.15 -15.66 -3.91
C HIS A 250 -0.61 -14.32 -4.51
N PRO A 251 -1.06 -14.27 -5.78
CA PRO A 251 -1.56 -13.03 -6.36
C PRO A 251 -2.94 -12.66 -5.80
N SER A 252 -3.30 -11.37 -5.86
CA SER A 252 -4.63 -10.91 -5.45
C SER A 252 -5.77 -11.43 -6.36
N TYR A 253 -5.43 -11.83 -7.58
CA TYR A 253 -6.31 -12.44 -8.56
C TYR A 253 -5.51 -13.35 -9.50
N TYR A 254 -6.14 -14.43 -9.98
CA TYR A 254 -5.48 -15.48 -10.75
C TYR A 254 -5.62 -15.26 -12.27
N HIS A 255 -4.91 -14.26 -12.75
CA HIS A 255 -4.59 -14.01 -14.15
C HIS A 255 -3.18 -13.44 -14.13
N PHE A 256 -2.21 -14.07 -14.79
CA PHE A 256 -0.81 -13.68 -14.66
C PHE A 256 -0.59 -12.19 -14.99
N HIS A 257 0.14 -11.52 -14.11
CA HIS A 257 0.45 -10.10 -14.25
C HIS A 257 1.80 -9.79 -13.62
N VAL A 258 2.46 -8.76 -14.17
CA VAL A 258 3.73 -8.27 -13.65
C VAL A 258 3.52 -6.87 -13.08
N HIS A 259 4.00 -6.65 -11.87
CA HIS A 259 4.09 -5.33 -11.26
C HIS A 259 5.41 -4.69 -11.63
N VAL A 260 5.36 -3.40 -11.95
CA VAL A 260 6.55 -2.60 -12.24
C VAL A 260 6.46 -1.34 -11.39
N ALA A 261 7.36 -1.20 -10.43
CA ALA A 261 7.37 -0.06 -9.54
C ALA A 261 8.71 0.65 -9.58
N HIS A 262 8.72 1.96 -9.30
CA HIS A 262 9.98 2.66 -9.05
C HIS A 262 10.68 2.04 -7.83
N VAL A 263 12.02 1.97 -7.82
CA VAL A 263 12.78 1.34 -6.71
C VAL A 263 12.56 2.03 -5.36
N ARG A 264 12.19 3.32 -5.37
CA ARG A 264 11.81 4.10 -4.17
C ARG A 264 10.39 3.82 -3.68
N TYR A 265 9.55 3.14 -4.46
CA TYR A 265 8.23 2.75 -4.01
C TYR A 265 8.35 1.66 -2.94
N GLU A 266 7.81 1.95 -1.76
CA GLU A 266 7.78 1.05 -0.61
C GLU A 266 6.34 0.79 -0.16
N ALA A 267 5.81 -0.41 -0.44
CA ALA A 267 4.53 -0.86 0.09
C ALA A 267 4.54 -2.37 0.32
N ALA A 268 3.57 -2.88 1.09
CA ALA A 268 3.54 -4.28 1.54
C ALA A 268 3.68 -5.32 0.42
N GLY A 269 3.21 -5.03 -0.80
CA GLY A 269 3.31 -5.94 -1.94
C GLY A 269 4.73 -6.20 -2.45
N VAL A 270 5.71 -5.32 -2.15
CA VAL A 270 7.09 -5.47 -2.66
C VAL A 270 7.99 -6.31 -1.76
N PHE A 271 7.47 -6.80 -0.64
CA PHE A 271 8.27 -7.52 0.36
C PHE A 271 8.51 -8.99 -0.02
N VAL A 272 9.65 -9.50 0.44
CA VAL A 272 9.98 -10.93 0.36
C VAL A 272 8.89 -11.78 1.03
N GLY A 273 8.58 -12.93 0.45
CA GLY A 273 7.45 -13.77 0.86
C GLY A 273 6.15 -13.47 0.13
N GLN A 274 6.09 -12.36 -0.63
CA GLN A 274 4.98 -12.01 -1.52
C GLN A 274 5.49 -11.70 -2.93
N ALA A 275 6.51 -10.85 -3.07
CA ALA A 275 7.08 -10.47 -4.36
C ALA A 275 8.20 -11.42 -4.80
N HIS A 276 8.16 -11.80 -6.08
CA HIS A 276 9.19 -12.58 -6.78
C HIS A 276 9.70 -11.75 -7.95
N LEU A 277 11.00 -11.43 -7.98
CA LEU A 277 11.58 -10.60 -9.04
C LEU A 277 11.45 -11.31 -10.40
N LEU A 278 11.04 -10.57 -11.43
CA LEU A 278 10.83 -11.13 -12.77
C LEU A 278 12.11 -11.77 -13.32
N HIS A 279 13.25 -11.09 -13.19
CA HIS A 279 14.53 -11.63 -13.67
C HIS A 279 14.90 -12.94 -12.95
N THR A 280 14.65 -13.05 -11.63
CA THR A 280 14.90 -14.29 -10.89
C THR A 280 13.98 -15.41 -11.34
N ILE A 281 12.74 -15.11 -11.72
CA ILE A 281 11.83 -16.11 -12.30
C ILE A 281 12.38 -16.59 -13.64
N ILE A 282 12.80 -15.67 -14.51
CA ILE A 282 13.39 -15.97 -15.83
C ILE A 282 14.64 -16.84 -15.69
N ASP A 283 15.53 -16.53 -14.75
CA ASP A 283 16.79 -17.27 -14.55
C ASP A 283 16.58 -18.67 -13.95
N ASN A 284 15.49 -18.87 -13.21
CA ASN A 284 15.16 -20.15 -12.58
C ASN A 284 14.50 -21.16 -13.56
N ILE A 285 13.96 -20.68 -14.68
CA ILE A 285 13.29 -21.48 -15.72
C ILE A 285 14.32 -21.93 -16.76
#